data_AF-A0A948W353-F1
#
_entry.id   AF-A0A948W353-F1
#
_cell.length_a   1.000
_cell.length_b   1.000
_cell.length_c   1.000
_cell.angle_alpha   90.00
_cell.angle_beta   90.00
_cell.angle_gamma   90.00
#
_symmetry.space_group_name_H-M   'P 1'
#
loop_
_entity.id
_entity.type
_entity.pdbx_description
1 polymer ?
#
loop_
_entity_poly.entity_id
_entity_poly.type
_entity_poly.pdbx_seq_one_letter_code
_entity_poly.pdbx_strand_id
1 'polypeptide(L)'
;IQDNGFQVNPKKTRLQVKQQRQEVTGLTVNRYPNVQRRYIKQLRGILHAWKKYGLDSTAQRYFEIHAGHKYSDSKKYRPPFPKIVLGKIEFIGMVKGKNSSVYRELVRRFANLAPDYVKNVDAGEVLSVEVLVYTEGKTDGKHLSAALRHYQNQKMFRQISLSCLDNQGFDNLEKRLDFTVASPEKNTKPHVFIFDRDINKNLNQKVGSEQYKSWGNGVYSMTLPLPKHRKQTPEISIEFYYKDVDVVRKDKNGRRIFMNTEFDKTTGQHLTEDLNCTLLNKLGNPIKIVDERVFNRQRQNVALSKDEFAENILGQTDEFRDIDFSGFIPLLEIISTIVADFNGEVDESA
;
A
#
# COMPACT_ATOMS: atom_id res chain seq x y z
N ILE A 1 26.31 -15.29 -37.54
CA ILE A 1 25.04 -15.91 -38.01
C ILE A 1 25.28 -16.94 -39.10
N GLN A 2 26.17 -16.67 -40.06
CA GLN A 2 26.59 -17.66 -41.07
C GLN A 2 27.32 -18.86 -40.45
N ASP A 3 28.08 -18.66 -39.37
CA ASP A 3 28.79 -19.72 -38.64
C ASP A 3 27.86 -20.71 -37.92
N ASN A 4 26.57 -20.35 -37.78
CA ASN A 4 25.52 -21.22 -37.23
C ASN A 4 24.63 -21.82 -38.34
N GLY A 5 25.05 -21.75 -39.61
CA GLY A 5 24.31 -22.31 -40.76
C GLY A 5 23.09 -21.50 -41.22
N PHE A 6 22.89 -20.28 -40.73
CA PHE A 6 21.78 -19.42 -41.16
C PHE A 6 22.20 -18.44 -42.26
N GLN A 7 21.40 -18.38 -43.34
CA GLN A 7 21.53 -17.37 -44.41
C GLN A 7 20.41 -16.34 -44.34
N VAL A 8 20.75 -15.06 -44.57
CA VAL A 8 19.77 -13.96 -44.63
C VAL A 8 18.92 -14.13 -45.88
N ASN A 9 17.60 -14.07 -45.74
CA ASN A 9 16.69 -14.11 -46.87
C ASN A 9 16.44 -12.68 -47.41
N PRO A 10 17.03 -12.29 -48.55
CA PRO A 10 16.88 -10.92 -49.07
C PRO A 10 15.42 -10.58 -49.40
N LYS A 11 14.59 -11.55 -49.79
CA LYS A 11 13.16 -11.34 -50.08
C LYS A 11 12.33 -11.02 -48.82
N LYS A 12 12.85 -11.32 -47.63
CA LYS A 12 12.23 -11.01 -46.34
C LYS A 12 12.98 -9.90 -45.58
N THR A 13 13.94 -9.25 -46.23
CA THR A 13 14.74 -8.18 -45.65
C THR A 13 14.15 -6.83 -46.07
N ARG A 14 13.81 -5.98 -45.09
CA ARG A 14 13.35 -4.60 -45.31
C ARG A 14 14.04 -3.67 -44.33
N LEU A 15 14.47 -2.50 -44.80
CA LEU A 15 14.97 -1.44 -43.93
C LEU A 15 13.78 -0.71 -43.30
N GLN A 16 13.75 -0.60 -41.98
CA GLN A 16 12.74 0.18 -41.25
C GLN A 16 13.44 1.26 -40.42
N VAL A 17 13.01 2.51 -40.59
CA VAL A 17 13.54 3.64 -39.83
C VAL A 17 13.03 3.63 -38.38
N LYS A 18 13.81 4.17 -37.45
CA LYS A 18 13.48 4.21 -35.99
C LYS A 18 12.14 4.90 -35.67
N GLN A 19 11.71 5.82 -36.54
CA GLN A 19 10.46 6.58 -36.41
C GLN A 19 9.23 5.75 -36.83
N GLN A 20 9.44 4.71 -37.65
CA GLN A 20 8.39 3.77 -38.05
C GLN A 20 8.27 2.65 -37.02
N ARG A 21 7.07 2.12 -36.86
CA ARG A 21 6.83 0.99 -35.97
C ARG A 21 7.54 -0.27 -36.49
N GLN A 22 8.43 -0.80 -35.68
CA GLN A 22 9.17 -2.04 -35.90
C GLN A 22 8.53 -3.15 -35.08
N GLU A 23 8.19 -4.25 -35.74
CA GLU A 23 7.52 -5.38 -35.14
C GLU A 23 8.26 -6.68 -35.45
N VAL A 24 8.59 -7.43 -34.40
CA VAL A 24 9.19 -8.76 -34.49
C VAL A 24 8.30 -9.70 -33.67
N THR A 25 7.84 -10.78 -34.29
CA THR A 25 6.99 -11.81 -33.66
C THR A 25 5.80 -11.25 -32.87
N GLY A 26 5.16 -10.18 -33.36
CA GLY A 26 4.02 -9.54 -32.68
C GLY A 26 4.37 -8.50 -31.61
N LEU A 27 5.65 -8.37 -31.24
CA LEU A 27 6.14 -7.39 -30.27
C LEU A 27 6.66 -6.13 -30.97
N THR A 28 6.38 -4.97 -30.41
CA THR A 28 6.97 -3.70 -30.86
C THR A 28 8.37 -3.57 -30.26
N VAL A 29 9.38 -3.27 -31.08
CA VAL A 29 10.81 -3.34 -30.68
C VAL A 29 11.60 -2.04 -30.87
N ASN A 30 10.95 -0.92 -31.23
CA ASN A 30 11.61 0.36 -31.55
C ASN A 30 12.63 0.87 -30.51
N ARG A 31 12.47 0.49 -29.23
CA ARG A 31 13.39 0.86 -28.14
C ARG A 31 13.69 -0.34 -27.25
N TYR A 32 12.65 -1.03 -26.82
CA TYR A 32 12.70 -2.26 -26.03
C TYR A 32 11.49 -3.13 -26.41
N PRO A 33 11.51 -4.45 -26.17
CA PRO A 33 10.37 -5.32 -26.43
C PRO A 33 9.13 -4.85 -25.67
N ASN A 34 8.03 -4.60 -26.38
CA ASN A 34 6.79 -4.13 -25.77
C ASN A 34 5.56 -4.74 -26.46
N VAL A 35 4.49 -4.91 -25.70
CA VAL A 35 3.20 -5.40 -26.21
C VAL A 35 2.46 -4.28 -26.93
N GLN A 36 1.77 -4.61 -28.01
CA GLN A 36 0.98 -3.65 -28.78
C GLN A 36 -0.15 -3.05 -27.92
N ARG A 37 -0.36 -1.73 -28.02
CA ARG A 37 -1.48 -1.04 -27.33
C ARG A 37 -2.84 -1.68 -27.65
N ARG A 38 -3.04 -2.13 -28.90
CA ARG A 38 -4.25 -2.83 -29.33
C ARG A 38 -4.52 -4.11 -28.55
N TYR A 39 -3.47 -4.88 -28.23
CA TYR A 39 -3.60 -6.12 -27.47
C TYR A 39 -4.06 -5.86 -26.02
N ILE A 40 -3.47 -4.84 -25.38
CA ILE A 40 -3.87 -4.41 -24.03
C ILE A 40 -5.32 -3.91 -24.03
N LYS A 41 -5.69 -3.07 -25.01
CA LYS A 41 -7.06 -2.54 -25.15
C LYS A 41 -8.08 -3.66 -25.36
N GLN A 42 -7.74 -4.66 -26.16
CA GLN A 42 -8.59 -5.83 -26.37
C GLN A 42 -8.81 -6.60 -25.06
N LEU A 43 -7.77 -6.84 -24.27
CA LEU A 43 -7.90 -7.51 -22.98
C LEU A 43 -8.74 -6.72 -21.98
N ARG A 44 -8.55 -5.40 -21.89
CA ARG A 44 -9.42 -4.54 -21.06
C ARG A 44 -10.88 -4.65 -21.47
N GLY A 45 -11.15 -4.63 -22.79
CA GLY A 45 -12.50 -4.83 -23.32
C GLY A 45 -13.10 -6.20 -22.98
N ILE A 46 -12.29 -7.26 -23.06
CA ILE A 46 -12.71 -8.62 -22.67
C ILE A 46 -13.07 -8.68 -21.19
N LEU A 47 -12.22 -8.15 -20.30
CA LEU A 47 -12.46 -8.16 -18.86
C LEU A 47 -13.69 -7.31 -18.49
N HIS A 48 -13.87 -6.16 -19.14
CA HIS A 48 -15.06 -5.33 -18.96
C HIS A 48 -16.34 -6.05 -19.42
N ALA A 49 -16.30 -6.69 -20.59
CA ALA A 49 -17.44 -7.48 -21.07
C ALA A 49 -17.77 -8.64 -20.12
N TRP A 50 -16.75 -9.33 -19.60
CA TRP A 50 -16.94 -10.39 -18.62
C TRP A 50 -17.58 -9.86 -17.33
N LYS A 51 -17.10 -8.73 -16.80
CA LYS A 51 -17.71 -8.07 -15.64
C LYS A 51 -19.19 -7.72 -15.88
N LYS A 52 -19.51 -7.19 -17.07
CA LYS A 52 -20.84 -6.67 -17.39
C LYS A 52 -21.86 -7.75 -17.80
N TYR A 53 -21.43 -8.75 -18.56
CA TYR A 53 -22.31 -9.72 -19.22
C TYR A 53 -22.14 -11.15 -18.71
N GLY A 54 -21.22 -11.38 -17.77
CA GLY A 54 -20.93 -12.69 -17.22
C GLY A 54 -19.98 -13.53 -18.08
N LEU A 55 -19.57 -14.66 -17.51
CA LEU A 55 -18.59 -15.59 -18.09
C LEU A 55 -19.07 -16.18 -19.41
N ASP A 56 -20.26 -16.77 -19.42
CA ASP A 56 -20.75 -17.57 -20.55
C ASP A 56 -20.99 -16.72 -21.80
N SER A 57 -21.69 -15.59 -21.66
CA SER A 57 -21.95 -14.64 -22.75
C SER A 57 -20.66 -14.11 -23.37
N THR A 58 -19.69 -13.75 -22.53
CA THR A 58 -18.41 -13.20 -23.00
C THR A 58 -17.56 -14.27 -23.66
N ALA A 59 -17.53 -15.48 -23.07
CA ALA A 59 -16.83 -16.61 -23.65
C ALA A 59 -17.40 -16.94 -25.03
N GLN A 60 -18.72 -17.11 -25.14
CA GLN A 60 -19.40 -17.37 -26.40
C GLN A 60 -19.00 -16.34 -27.47
N ARG A 61 -19.16 -15.04 -27.15
CA ARG A 61 -18.81 -13.95 -28.08
C ARG A 61 -17.34 -13.96 -28.48
N TYR A 62 -16.43 -14.20 -27.53
CA TYR A 62 -15.00 -14.31 -27.80
C TYR A 62 -14.74 -15.45 -28.79
N PHE A 63 -15.34 -16.61 -28.57
CA PHE A 63 -15.13 -17.78 -29.42
C PHE A 63 -15.79 -17.64 -30.79
N GLU A 64 -16.92 -16.96 -30.93
CA GLU A 64 -17.52 -16.62 -32.24
C GLU A 64 -16.56 -15.77 -33.09
N ILE A 65 -16.00 -14.71 -32.49
CA ILE A 65 -15.07 -13.80 -33.17
C ILE A 65 -13.77 -14.53 -33.55
N HIS A 66 -13.33 -15.47 -32.73
CA HIS A 66 -12.06 -16.18 -32.90
C HIS A 66 -12.18 -17.57 -33.55
N ALA A 67 -13.39 -18.00 -33.93
CA ALA A 67 -13.67 -19.31 -34.52
C ALA A 67 -12.91 -19.55 -35.85
N GLY A 68 -12.68 -18.50 -36.63
CA GLY A 68 -11.94 -18.58 -37.90
C GLY A 68 -10.41 -18.71 -37.76
N HIS A 69 -9.87 -18.69 -36.54
CA HIS A 69 -8.44 -18.85 -36.29
C HIS A 69 -8.19 -20.08 -35.42
N LYS A 70 -7.85 -21.21 -36.08
CA LYS A 70 -7.26 -22.43 -35.48
C LYS A 70 -8.15 -23.31 -34.58
N TYR A 71 -9.40 -22.94 -34.31
CA TYR A 71 -10.31 -23.72 -33.45
C TYR A 71 -11.44 -24.43 -34.23
N SER A 72 -11.46 -24.36 -35.56
CA SER A 72 -12.54 -24.93 -36.38
C SER A 72 -12.45 -26.45 -36.59
N ASP A 73 -11.34 -27.10 -36.24
CA ASP A 73 -11.26 -28.56 -36.24
C ASP A 73 -11.77 -29.11 -34.92
N SER A 74 -12.93 -29.75 -35.00
CA SER A 74 -13.73 -30.38 -33.92
C SER A 74 -13.03 -31.49 -33.12
N LYS A 75 -11.70 -31.63 -33.22
CA LYS A 75 -10.89 -32.64 -32.49
C LYS A 75 -9.81 -32.05 -31.56
N LYS A 76 -9.58 -30.74 -31.53
CA LYS A 76 -8.60 -30.12 -30.63
C LYS A 76 -9.25 -29.59 -29.35
N TYR A 77 -8.66 -29.96 -28.21
CA TYR A 77 -9.01 -29.46 -26.89
C TYR A 77 -9.17 -27.93 -26.89
N ARG A 78 -10.33 -27.45 -26.44
CA ARG A 78 -10.61 -26.02 -26.26
C ARG A 78 -10.35 -25.66 -24.80
N PRO A 79 -9.31 -24.86 -24.49
CA PRO A 79 -9.06 -24.45 -23.12
C PRO A 79 -10.22 -23.60 -22.60
N PRO A 80 -10.54 -23.69 -21.29
CA PRO A 80 -11.51 -22.82 -20.65
C PRO A 80 -11.19 -21.35 -20.88
N PHE A 81 -12.21 -20.55 -21.15
CA PHE A 81 -12.06 -19.12 -21.42
C PHE A 81 -11.24 -18.37 -20.34
N PRO A 82 -11.44 -18.60 -19.02
CA PRO A 82 -10.60 -18.00 -17.99
C PRO A 82 -9.11 -18.30 -18.17
N LYS A 83 -8.73 -19.52 -18.55
CA LYS A 83 -7.32 -19.89 -18.81
C LYS A 83 -6.75 -19.15 -20.02
N ILE A 84 -7.56 -18.91 -21.05
CA ILE A 84 -7.16 -18.14 -22.23
C ILE A 84 -6.85 -16.70 -21.83
N VAL A 85 -7.75 -16.07 -21.07
CA VAL A 85 -7.59 -14.68 -20.61
C VAL A 85 -6.37 -14.59 -19.68
N LEU A 86 -6.21 -15.51 -18.73
CA LEU A 86 -5.04 -15.57 -17.86
C LEU A 86 -3.74 -15.69 -18.66
N GLY A 87 -3.64 -16.63 -19.59
CA GLY A 87 -2.43 -16.80 -20.41
C GLY A 87 -2.09 -15.55 -21.24
N LYS A 88 -3.12 -14.83 -21.70
CA LYS A 88 -2.93 -13.56 -22.41
C LYS A 88 -2.39 -12.46 -21.48
N ILE A 89 -2.77 -12.45 -20.21
CA ILE A 89 -2.28 -11.52 -19.19
C ILE A 89 -0.85 -11.90 -18.78
N GLU A 90 -0.56 -13.18 -18.56
CA GLU A 90 0.79 -13.69 -18.26
C GLU A 90 1.80 -13.33 -19.35
N PHE A 91 1.39 -13.38 -20.62
CA PHE A 91 2.23 -12.89 -21.72
C PHE A 91 2.63 -11.41 -21.58
N ILE A 92 1.72 -10.56 -21.07
CA ILE A 92 2.05 -9.16 -20.78
C ILE A 92 3.05 -9.09 -19.63
N GLY A 93 2.87 -9.90 -18.58
CA GLY A 93 3.80 -9.98 -17.45
C GLY A 93 5.21 -10.40 -17.88
N MET A 94 5.30 -11.36 -18.80
CA MET A 94 6.57 -11.81 -19.37
C MET A 94 7.29 -10.71 -20.17
N VAL A 95 6.55 -9.92 -20.96
CA VAL A 95 7.13 -8.91 -21.86
C VAL A 95 7.40 -7.58 -21.15
N LYS A 96 6.48 -7.12 -20.29
CA LYS A 96 6.54 -5.82 -19.62
C LYS A 96 7.06 -5.89 -18.18
N GLY A 97 7.23 -7.09 -17.63
CA GLY A 97 7.54 -7.34 -16.24
C GLY A 97 6.27 -7.42 -15.35
N LYS A 98 6.31 -8.30 -14.34
CA LYS A 98 5.22 -8.48 -13.37
C LYS A 98 4.96 -7.25 -12.49
N ASN A 99 5.93 -6.33 -12.39
CA ASN A 99 5.78 -5.07 -11.67
C ASN A 99 5.15 -3.96 -12.53
N SER A 100 4.87 -4.20 -13.81
CA SER A 100 4.24 -3.20 -14.68
C SER A 100 2.83 -2.87 -14.21
N SER A 101 2.50 -1.57 -14.11
CA SER A 101 1.15 -1.10 -13.76
C SER A 101 0.06 -1.70 -14.64
N VAL A 102 0.32 -1.86 -15.95
CA VAL A 102 -0.62 -2.48 -16.90
C VAL A 102 -0.87 -3.95 -16.56
N TYR A 103 0.17 -4.71 -16.22
CA TYR A 103 0.03 -6.12 -15.87
C TYR A 103 -0.74 -6.27 -14.56
N ARG A 104 -0.34 -5.53 -13.52
CA ARG A 104 -1.00 -5.58 -12.20
C ARG A 104 -2.48 -5.21 -12.29
N GLU A 105 -2.82 -4.18 -13.06
CA GLU A 105 -4.22 -3.81 -13.33
C GLU A 105 -5.00 -4.96 -13.95
N LEU A 106 -4.47 -5.61 -15.00
CA LEU A 106 -5.16 -6.69 -15.70
C LEU A 106 -5.31 -7.95 -14.84
N VAL A 107 -4.26 -8.33 -14.09
CA VAL A 107 -4.31 -9.45 -13.15
C VAL A 107 -5.34 -9.18 -12.05
N ARG A 108 -5.40 -7.95 -11.52
CA ARG A 108 -6.40 -7.56 -10.51
C ARG A 108 -7.83 -7.69 -11.02
N ARG A 109 -8.12 -7.11 -12.19
CA ARG A 109 -9.43 -7.24 -12.82
C ARG A 109 -9.80 -8.71 -13.07
N PHE A 110 -8.85 -9.53 -13.51
CA PHE A 110 -9.06 -10.96 -13.71
C PHE A 110 -9.30 -11.71 -12.41
N ALA A 111 -8.52 -11.46 -11.36
CA ALA A 111 -8.66 -12.11 -10.06
C ALA A 111 -10.02 -11.84 -9.41
N ASN A 112 -10.56 -10.62 -9.56
CA ASN A 112 -11.92 -10.30 -9.10
C ASN A 112 -13.00 -11.10 -9.83
N LEU A 113 -12.77 -11.48 -11.09
CA LEU A 113 -13.73 -12.25 -11.91
C LEU A 113 -13.57 -13.76 -11.75
N ALA A 114 -12.34 -14.24 -11.50
CA ALA A 114 -11.98 -15.65 -11.51
C ALA A 114 -10.89 -15.98 -10.47
N PRO A 115 -11.17 -15.81 -9.17
CA PRO A 115 -10.16 -15.92 -8.11
C PRO A 115 -9.51 -17.31 -8.02
N ASP A 116 -10.26 -18.37 -8.34
CA ASP A 116 -9.76 -19.75 -8.35
C ASP A 116 -8.61 -20.00 -9.33
N TYR A 117 -8.50 -19.18 -10.38
CA TYR A 117 -7.48 -19.32 -11.42
C TYR A 117 -6.16 -18.63 -11.07
N VAL A 118 -6.13 -17.81 -10.02
CA VAL A 118 -4.96 -16.98 -9.63
C VAL A 118 -4.22 -17.57 -8.43
N LYS A 119 -4.71 -18.68 -7.87
CA LYS A 119 -4.16 -19.36 -6.67
C LYS A 119 -2.67 -19.77 -6.75
N ASN A 120 -2.09 -19.83 -7.96
CA ASN A 120 -0.69 -20.24 -8.20
C ASN A 120 0.22 -19.12 -8.75
N VAL A 121 -0.30 -17.92 -8.96
CA VAL A 121 0.55 -16.73 -9.15
C VAL A 121 0.97 -16.30 -7.75
N ASP A 122 2.14 -15.67 -7.55
CA ASP A 122 2.48 -14.91 -6.32
C ASP A 122 1.48 -13.73 -6.16
N ALA A 123 0.23 -14.07 -5.94
CA ALA A 123 -0.94 -13.25 -6.12
C ALA A 123 -1.01 -12.17 -5.05
N GLY A 124 -0.41 -12.42 -3.88
CA GLY A 124 -0.28 -11.43 -2.81
C GLY A 124 0.50 -10.20 -3.23
N GLU A 125 1.66 -10.36 -3.89
CA GLU A 125 2.46 -9.22 -4.34
C GLU A 125 1.91 -8.59 -5.63
N VAL A 126 1.39 -9.39 -6.56
CA VAL A 126 0.91 -8.89 -7.86
C VAL A 126 -0.43 -8.14 -7.74
N LEU A 127 -1.33 -8.58 -6.84
CA LEU A 127 -2.67 -8.00 -6.68
C LEU A 127 -2.72 -6.82 -5.72
N SER A 128 -1.71 -6.65 -4.86
CA SER A 128 -1.74 -5.58 -3.87
C SER A 128 -1.92 -4.22 -4.55
N VAL A 129 -2.78 -3.39 -3.95
CA VAL A 129 -2.91 -1.98 -4.30
C VAL A 129 -1.89 -1.25 -3.45
N GLU A 130 -0.96 -0.58 -4.13
CA GLU A 130 -0.02 0.29 -3.47
C GLU A 130 -0.73 1.58 -3.07
N VAL A 131 -0.81 1.84 -1.77
CA VAL A 131 -1.40 3.02 -1.16
C VAL A 131 -0.26 3.98 -0.80
N LEU A 132 -0.36 5.22 -1.27
CA LEU A 132 0.54 6.29 -0.86
C LEU A 132 0.01 6.88 0.44
N VAL A 133 0.70 6.59 1.55
CA VAL A 133 0.29 7.05 2.88
C VAL A 133 1.13 8.25 3.28
N TYR A 134 0.47 9.35 3.63
CA TYR A 134 1.10 10.59 4.09
C TYR A 134 0.81 10.76 5.58
N THR A 135 1.85 10.91 6.37
CA THR A 135 1.75 11.03 7.84
C THR A 135 2.46 12.28 8.33
N GLU A 136 2.20 12.65 9.59
CA GLU A 136 2.85 13.79 10.26
C GLU A 136 4.28 13.45 10.70
N GLY A 137 4.48 12.24 11.24
CA GLY A 137 5.75 11.79 11.80
C GLY A 137 6.55 10.87 10.87
N LYS A 138 7.87 11.00 10.94
CA LYS A 138 8.83 10.13 10.23
C LYS A 138 8.81 8.67 10.67
N THR A 139 8.33 8.41 11.89
CA THR A 139 8.27 7.07 12.51
C THR A 139 7.01 6.30 12.13
N ASP A 140 5.96 6.99 11.72
CA ASP A 140 4.63 6.42 11.53
C ASP A 140 4.64 5.34 10.45
N GLY A 141 5.38 5.59 9.36
CA GLY A 141 5.56 4.63 8.28
C GLY A 141 6.22 3.32 8.73
N LYS A 142 7.13 3.37 9.73
CA LYS A 142 7.79 2.17 10.28
C LYS A 142 6.80 1.34 11.09
N HIS A 143 5.99 1.98 11.93
CA HIS A 143 4.94 1.30 12.70
C HIS A 143 3.87 0.67 11.81
N LEU A 144 3.38 1.41 10.80
CA LEU A 144 2.44 0.90 9.80
C LEU A 144 3.02 -0.30 9.03
N SER A 145 4.28 -0.20 8.61
CA SER A 145 4.95 -1.28 7.88
C SER A 145 5.12 -2.53 8.74
N ALA A 146 5.49 -2.38 10.01
CA ALA A 146 5.61 -3.49 10.95
C ALA A 146 4.25 -4.16 11.20
N ALA A 147 3.20 -3.37 11.45
CA ALA A 147 1.85 -3.86 11.67
C ALA A 147 1.28 -4.58 10.45
N LEU A 148 1.41 -3.99 9.25
CA LEU A 148 0.95 -4.62 8.02
C LEU A 148 1.67 -5.94 7.77
N ARG A 149 3.00 -5.98 7.95
CA ARG A 149 3.79 -7.21 7.81
C ARG A 149 3.31 -8.31 8.77
N HIS A 150 3.06 -7.95 10.03
CA HIS A 150 2.54 -8.87 11.04
C HIS A 150 1.22 -9.53 10.58
N TYR A 151 0.26 -8.73 10.12
CA TYR A 151 -1.04 -9.26 9.68
C TYR A 151 -1.00 -9.97 8.31
N GLN A 152 -0.12 -9.56 7.40
CA GLN A 152 0.09 -10.26 6.13
C GLN A 152 0.65 -11.66 6.30
N ASN A 153 1.51 -11.87 7.29
CA ASN A 153 1.98 -13.19 7.70
C ASN A 153 0.83 -14.08 8.20
N GLN A 154 -0.21 -13.48 8.77
CA GLN A 154 -1.46 -14.14 9.17
C GLN A 154 -2.50 -14.23 8.03
N LYS A 155 -2.10 -13.94 6.80
CA LYS A 155 -2.93 -13.95 5.59
C LYS A 155 -4.03 -12.86 5.54
N MET A 156 -3.93 -11.82 6.37
CA MET A 156 -4.82 -10.67 6.35
C MET A 156 -4.21 -9.51 5.54
N PHE A 157 -5.04 -8.61 5.00
CA PHE A 157 -4.61 -7.40 4.29
C PHE A 157 -3.57 -7.60 3.16
N ARG A 158 -3.53 -8.78 2.54
CA ARG A 158 -2.61 -9.11 1.43
C ARG A 158 -2.85 -8.26 0.17
N GLN A 159 -4.04 -7.70 0.06
CA GLN A 159 -4.45 -6.81 -1.04
C GLN A 159 -3.87 -5.39 -0.92
N ILE A 160 -3.11 -5.08 0.13
CA ILE A 160 -2.61 -3.74 0.41
C ILE A 160 -1.07 -3.76 0.44
N SER A 161 -0.46 -2.75 -0.15
CA SER A 161 0.96 -2.41 0.06
C SER A 161 1.03 -0.93 0.42
N LEU A 162 1.88 -0.54 1.36
CA LEU A 162 1.99 0.86 1.79
C LEU A 162 3.32 1.43 1.32
N SER A 163 3.27 2.63 0.75
CA SER A 163 4.44 3.49 0.56
C SER A 163 4.22 4.74 1.40
N CYS A 164 4.87 4.78 2.56
CA CYS A 164 4.71 5.86 3.53
C CYS A 164 5.65 7.03 3.20
N LEU A 165 5.14 8.24 3.31
CA LEU A 165 5.82 9.49 2.99
C LEU A 165 5.73 10.41 4.21
N ASP A 166 6.89 10.76 4.77
CA ASP A 166 7.02 11.74 5.84
C ASP A 166 6.85 13.16 5.30
N ASN A 167 6.04 13.98 5.99
CA ASN A 167 5.79 15.37 5.63
C ASN A 167 6.36 16.35 6.67
N GLN A 168 7.06 15.88 7.70
CA GLN A 168 7.70 16.73 8.71
C GLN A 168 6.69 17.61 9.46
N GLY A 169 5.59 17.01 9.92
CA GLY A 169 4.57 17.63 10.75
C GLY A 169 3.29 18.08 10.04
N PHE A 170 2.32 18.51 10.86
CA PHE A 170 0.96 18.85 10.47
C PHE A 170 0.86 19.86 9.31
N ASP A 171 1.50 21.03 9.42
CA ASP A 171 1.32 22.13 8.46
C ASP A 171 1.73 21.74 7.03
N ASN A 172 2.77 20.91 6.91
CA ASN A 172 3.25 20.43 5.63
C ASN A 172 2.34 19.32 5.07
N LEU A 173 1.84 18.43 5.94
CA LEU A 173 0.87 17.40 5.57
C LEU A 173 -0.42 18.03 5.05
N GLU A 174 -0.93 19.07 5.72
CA GLU A 174 -2.13 19.80 5.32
C GLU A 174 -1.94 20.46 3.94
N LYS A 175 -0.83 21.19 3.74
CA LYS A 175 -0.51 21.79 2.42
C LYS A 175 -0.39 20.73 1.33
N ARG A 176 0.18 19.57 1.65
CA ARG A 176 0.32 18.45 0.72
C ARG A 176 -1.03 17.87 0.33
N LEU A 177 -1.97 17.74 1.28
CA LEU A 177 -3.33 17.33 1.01
C LEU A 177 -4.00 18.31 0.04
N ASP A 178 -3.96 19.60 0.35
CA ASP A 178 -4.61 20.63 -0.47
C ASP A 178 -4.06 20.68 -1.89
N PHE A 179 -2.74 20.56 -2.05
CA PHE A 179 -2.11 20.46 -3.36
C PHE A 179 -2.54 19.19 -4.13
N THR A 180 -2.64 18.05 -3.44
CA THR A 180 -3.00 16.77 -4.07
C THR A 180 -4.47 16.76 -4.49
N VAL A 181 -5.36 17.34 -3.67
CA VAL A 181 -6.79 17.50 -3.98
C VAL A 181 -7.00 18.44 -5.17
N ALA A 182 -6.23 19.53 -5.25
CA ALA A 182 -6.33 20.50 -6.34
C ALA A 182 -5.73 20.00 -7.67
N SER A 183 -5.04 18.86 -7.67
CA SER A 183 -4.40 18.32 -8.87
C SER A 183 -5.45 17.87 -9.91
N PRO A 184 -5.37 18.37 -11.16
CA PRO A 184 -6.25 17.92 -12.24
C PRO A 184 -5.83 16.56 -12.82
N GLU A 185 -4.63 16.07 -12.48
CA GLU A 185 -4.14 14.79 -12.97
C GLU A 185 -4.82 13.64 -12.22
N LYS A 186 -5.28 12.63 -12.97
CA LYS A 186 -5.94 11.48 -12.39
C LYS A 186 -4.95 10.61 -11.62
N ASN A 187 -5.18 10.43 -10.33
CA ASN A 187 -4.32 9.57 -9.52
C ASN A 187 -4.51 8.09 -9.91
N THR A 188 -3.39 7.36 -9.99
CA THR A 188 -3.38 5.94 -10.36
C THR A 188 -3.24 5.01 -9.16
N LYS A 189 -3.07 5.60 -7.97
CA LYS A 189 -2.97 4.96 -6.66
C LYS A 189 -3.84 5.75 -5.69
N PRO A 190 -4.39 5.11 -4.64
CA PRO A 190 -5.03 5.85 -3.56
C PRO A 190 -3.97 6.64 -2.76
N HIS A 191 -4.25 7.92 -2.54
CA HIS A 191 -3.49 8.81 -1.66
C HIS A 191 -4.24 8.95 -0.33
N VAL A 192 -3.63 8.55 0.77
CA VAL A 192 -4.27 8.51 2.09
C VAL A 192 -3.48 9.37 3.06
N PHE A 193 -4.10 10.46 3.52
CA PHE A 193 -3.53 11.40 4.49
C PHE A 193 -4.01 11.05 5.88
N ILE A 194 -3.08 10.74 6.79
CA ILE A 194 -3.39 10.32 8.17
C ILE A 194 -2.86 11.37 9.13
N PHE A 195 -3.76 11.94 9.92
CA PHE A 195 -3.45 12.93 10.95
C PHE A 195 -3.50 12.31 12.35
N ASP A 196 -2.64 12.79 13.24
CA ASP A 196 -2.66 12.40 14.65
C ASP A 196 -3.94 12.90 15.34
N ARG A 197 -4.36 12.23 16.43
CA ARG A 197 -5.48 12.68 17.26
C ARG A 197 -4.99 13.74 18.24
N ASP A 198 -4.66 14.92 17.75
CA ASP A 198 -4.34 16.07 18.59
C ASP A 198 -5.47 17.10 18.56
N ILE A 199 -5.58 17.96 19.57
CA ILE A 199 -6.54 19.08 19.60
C ILE A 199 -6.08 20.14 18.58
N ASN A 200 -6.27 19.86 17.29
CA ASN A 200 -6.12 20.85 16.24
C ASN A 200 -7.50 21.23 15.70
N LYS A 201 -7.90 22.50 15.92
CA LYS A 201 -9.25 23.00 15.64
C LYS A 201 -9.65 22.93 14.15
N ASN A 202 -8.68 22.73 13.25
CA ASN A 202 -8.91 22.65 11.80
C ASN A 202 -9.16 21.22 11.27
N LEU A 203 -8.96 20.17 12.08
CA LEU A 203 -9.11 18.77 11.65
C LEU A 203 -10.52 18.41 11.17
N ASN A 204 -11.56 18.99 11.78
CA ASN A 204 -12.95 18.66 11.48
C ASN A 204 -13.34 18.90 10.01
N GLN A 205 -12.76 19.92 9.36
CA GLN A 205 -13.05 20.19 7.95
C GLN A 205 -12.36 19.20 7.00
N LYS A 206 -11.21 18.65 7.42
CA LYS A 206 -10.37 17.81 6.58
C LYS A 206 -10.69 16.32 6.72
N VAL A 207 -11.31 15.88 7.81
CA VAL A 207 -11.54 14.45 8.08
C VAL A 207 -13.02 14.04 7.99
N GLY A 208 -13.95 14.99 8.07
CA GLY A 208 -15.39 14.70 8.02
C GLY A 208 -15.90 13.99 9.29
N SER A 209 -17.20 13.67 9.31
CA SER A 209 -17.85 12.93 10.41
C SER A 209 -17.82 11.41 10.25
N GLU A 210 -17.31 10.93 9.12
CA GLU A 210 -17.17 9.51 8.78
C GLU A 210 -15.78 8.98 9.17
N GLN A 211 -15.52 7.68 8.94
CA GLN A 211 -14.22 7.06 9.27
C GLN A 211 -13.04 7.66 8.49
N TYR A 212 -13.31 8.19 7.30
CA TYR A 212 -12.41 8.96 6.46
C TYR A 212 -13.25 9.89 5.58
N LYS A 213 -12.60 10.88 4.97
CA LYS A 213 -13.17 11.75 3.95
C LYS A 213 -12.60 11.38 2.59
N SER A 214 -13.47 11.16 1.61
CA SER A 214 -13.08 11.13 0.19
C SER A 214 -13.16 12.53 -0.40
N TRP A 215 -12.13 12.95 -1.12
CA TRP A 215 -12.09 14.19 -1.89
C TRP A 215 -12.30 13.95 -3.39
N GLY A 216 -12.55 12.70 -3.79
CA GLY A 216 -12.50 12.26 -5.18
C GLY A 216 -11.07 12.18 -5.71
N ASN A 217 -10.94 11.78 -6.98
CA ASN A 217 -9.64 11.57 -7.64
C ASN A 217 -8.69 10.64 -6.85
N GLY A 218 -9.23 9.64 -6.14
CA GLY A 218 -8.45 8.74 -5.29
C GLY A 218 -7.70 9.40 -4.14
N VAL A 219 -8.16 10.57 -3.66
CA VAL A 219 -7.56 11.27 -2.51
C VAL A 219 -8.47 11.14 -1.29
N TYR A 220 -7.90 10.67 -0.19
CA TYR A 220 -8.60 10.39 1.06
C TYR A 220 -7.83 10.99 2.25
N SER A 221 -8.55 11.39 3.28
CA SER A 221 -7.95 11.83 4.54
C SER A 221 -8.70 11.26 5.74
N MET A 222 -7.96 10.98 6.81
CA MET A 222 -8.53 10.51 8.07
C MET A 222 -7.71 11.00 9.25
N THR A 223 -8.33 11.10 10.42
CA THR A 223 -7.60 11.08 11.68
C THR A 223 -7.33 9.61 12.02
N LEU A 224 -6.21 9.31 12.69
CA LEU A 224 -5.96 7.99 13.26
C LEU A 224 -7.25 7.44 13.90
N PRO A 225 -7.74 6.23 13.56
CA PRO A 225 -8.88 5.63 14.26
C PRO A 225 -8.52 5.35 15.73
N LEU A 226 -9.53 5.18 16.59
CA LEU A 226 -9.29 4.96 18.02
C LEU A 226 -9.13 3.46 18.32
N PRO A 227 -7.97 3.01 18.82
CA PRO A 227 -7.85 1.66 19.34
C PRO A 227 -8.78 1.44 20.53
N LYS A 228 -9.26 0.20 20.72
CA LYS A 228 -10.21 -0.13 21.81
C LYS A 228 -9.68 0.25 23.19
N HIS A 229 -8.36 0.14 23.43
CA HIS A 229 -7.70 0.47 24.70
C HIS A 229 -7.42 1.97 24.91
N ARG A 230 -7.73 2.83 23.94
CA ARG A 230 -7.53 4.29 24.04
C ARG A 230 -8.83 5.08 24.10
N LYS A 231 -9.98 4.43 24.32
CA LYS A 231 -11.28 5.11 24.41
C LYS A 231 -11.34 6.21 25.48
N GLN A 232 -10.64 6.02 26.60
CA GLN A 232 -10.59 6.98 27.70
C GLN A 232 -9.49 8.04 27.53
N THR A 233 -8.54 7.82 26.62
CA THR A 233 -7.44 8.73 26.30
C THR A 233 -7.39 8.94 24.78
N PRO A 234 -8.37 9.68 24.22
CA PRO A 234 -8.55 9.74 22.77
C PRO A 234 -7.52 10.61 22.05
N GLU A 235 -6.77 11.45 22.77
CA GLU A 235 -5.71 12.28 22.21
C GLU A 235 -4.43 11.44 22.10
N ILE A 236 -4.11 10.97 20.89
CA ILE A 236 -3.06 9.97 20.65
C ILE A 236 -2.32 10.18 19.33
N SER A 237 -1.02 9.89 19.35
CA SER A 237 -0.18 9.59 18.19
C SER A 237 -0.10 8.08 17.93
N ILE A 238 0.54 7.68 16.82
CA ILE A 238 0.60 6.28 16.39
C ILE A 238 1.27 5.32 17.39
N GLU A 239 2.21 5.78 18.23
CA GLU A 239 2.86 4.91 19.22
C GLU A 239 1.87 4.37 20.26
N PHE A 240 0.78 5.10 20.52
CA PHE A 240 -0.27 4.67 21.45
C PHE A 240 -1.18 3.57 20.90
N TYR A 241 -0.97 3.14 19.66
CA TYR A 241 -1.63 1.95 19.11
C TYR A 241 -1.11 0.67 19.76
N TYR A 242 0.12 0.70 20.29
CA TYR A 242 0.60 -0.37 21.18
C TYR A 242 -0.05 -0.21 22.56
N LYS A 243 -0.16 -1.34 23.28
CA LYS A 243 -0.60 -1.34 24.68
C LYS A 243 0.48 -0.69 25.55
N ASP A 244 0.10 -0.13 26.70
CA ASP A 244 1.06 0.55 27.59
C ASP A 244 2.25 -0.35 27.96
N VAL A 245 1.97 -1.64 28.22
CA VAL A 245 3.00 -2.65 28.52
C VAL A 245 4.03 -2.80 27.39
N ASP A 246 3.62 -2.61 26.14
CA ASP A 246 4.49 -2.71 24.96
C ASP A 246 5.21 -1.40 24.67
N VAL A 247 4.55 -0.26 24.90
CA VAL A 247 5.17 1.07 24.75
C VAL A 247 6.34 1.22 25.72
N VAL A 248 6.19 0.79 26.97
CA VAL A 248 7.22 0.95 28.01
C VAL A 248 8.26 -0.17 28.05
N ARG A 249 8.33 -1.03 27.01
CA ARG A 249 9.36 -2.07 26.91
C ARG A 249 10.76 -1.45 26.86
N LYS A 250 11.69 -2.10 27.55
CA LYS A 250 13.10 -1.71 27.56
C LYS A 250 13.84 -2.34 26.38
N ASP A 251 14.74 -1.58 25.76
CA ASP A 251 15.72 -2.10 24.81
C ASP A 251 16.82 -2.89 25.55
N LYS A 252 17.73 -3.49 24.78
CA LYS A 252 18.92 -4.19 25.28
C LYS A 252 19.81 -3.38 26.24
N ASN A 253 19.73 -2.05 26.18
CA ASN A 253 20.49 -1.13 27.03
C ASN A 253 19.68 -0.64 28.25
N GLY A 254 18.48 -1.18 28.46
CA GLY A 254 17.59 -0.79 29.55
C GLY A 254 16.83 0.52 29.33
N ARG A 255 16.90 1.11 28.13
CA ARG A 255 16.19 2.36 27.77
C ARG A 255 14.78 2.06 27.28
N ARG A 256 13.83 2.95 27.54
CA ARG A 256 12.44 2.79 27.09
C ARG A 256 11.80 4.11 26.70
N ILE A 257 10.67 4.02 26.02
CA ILE A 257 9.74 5.14 25.92
C ILE A 257 9.06 5.32 27.29
N PHE A 258 8.84 6.58 27.66
CA PHE A 258 8.08 6.95 28.84
C PHE A 258 6.78 7.66 28.44
N MET A 259 5.78 7.56 29.29
CA MET A 259 4.58 8.40 29.24
C MET A 259 4.82 9.65 30.10
N ASN A 260 4.33 10.79 29.62
CA ASN A 260 4.44 12.05 30.33
C ASN A 260 3.67 12.08 31.68
N THR A 261 2.76 11.14 31.89
CA THR A 261 2.02 10.93 33.14
C THR A 261 2.81 10.13 34.19
N GLU A 262 3.97 9.58 33.84
CA GLU A 262 4.86 8.88 34.79
C GLU A 262 5.69 9.84 35.65
N PHE A 263 5.60 11.14 35.39
CA PHE A 263 6.37 12.18 36.06
C PHE A 263 5.47 13.21 36.72
N ASP A 264 5.90 13.73 37.86
CA ASP A 264 5.30 14.91 38.48
C ASP A 264 5.50 16.13 37.58
N LYS A 265 4.41 16.82 37.25
CA LYS A 265 4.41 17.92 36.28
C LYS A 265 5.25 19.12 36.73
N THR A 266 5.40 19.33 38.03
CA THR A 266 6.07 20.52 38.58
C THR A 266 7.57 20.30 38.71
N THR A 267 7.95 19.14 39.25
CA THR A 267 9.33 18.80 39.59
C THR A 267 10.04 18.03 38.48
N GLY A 268 9.29 17.34 37.62
CA GLY A 268 9.83 16.42 36.62
C GLY A 268 10.31 15.09 37.19
N GLN A 269 10.14 14.87 38.49
CA GLN A 269 10.53 13.62 39.13
C GLN A 269 9.59 12.49 38.71
N HIS A 270 10.16 11.34 38.39
CA HIS A 270 9.37 10.15 38.10
C HIS A 270 8.67 9.68 39.38
N LEU A 271 7.43 9.21 39.25
CA LEU A 271 6.55 8.98 40.42
C LEU A 271 6.99 7.81 41.30
N THR A 272 7.72 6.84 40.74
CA THR A 272 8.14 5.61 41.43
C THR A 272 9.63 5.30 41.28
N GLU A 273 10.16 5.40 40.06
CA GLU A 273 11.58 5.26 39.77
C GLU A 273 12.39 6.53 40.11
N ASP A 274 13.69 6.34 40.34
CA ASP A 274 14.64 7.40 40.66
C ASP A 274 15.19 8.05 39.37
N LEU A 275 14.28 8.66 38.63
CA LEU A 275 14.50 9.30 37.33
C LEU A 275 13.94 10.72 37.32
N ASN A 276 14.50 11.57 36.47
CA ASN A 276 14.02 12.95 36.32
C ASN A 276 13.89 13.35 34.84
N CYS A 277 12.69 13.79 34.44
CA CYS A 277 12.43 14.38 33.14
C CYS A 277 12.62 15.90 33.20
N THR A 278 13.37 16.47 32.26
CA THR A 278 13.58 17.93 32.21
C THR A 278 12.62 18.67 31.27
N LEU A 279 11.74 17.94 30.56
CA LEU A 279 10.74 18.51 29.65
C LEU A 279 9.42 18.80 30.37
N LEU A 280 9.45 19.68 31.36
CA LEU A 280 8.28 19.97 32.22
C LEU A 280 7.05 20.42 31.41
N ASN A 281 7.26 21.10 30.27
CA ASN A 281 6.20 21.54 29.37
C ASN A 281 5.47 20.40 28.63
N LYS A 282 6.09 19.21 28.52
CA LYS A 282 5.46 18.02 27.94
C LYS A 282 4.66 17.21 28.98
N LEU A 283 4.82 17.49 30.28
CA LEU A 283 4.24 16.69 31.37
C LEU A 283 2.76 17.02 31.67
N GLY A 284 2.03 16.01 32.14
CA GLY A 284 0.62 16.12 32.52
C GLY A 284 -0.34 15.60 31.46
N ASN A 285 -1.47 16.28 31.28
CA ASN A 285 -2.51 15.91 30.32
C ASN A 285 -2.53 16.86 29.11
N PRO A 286 -2.86 16.37 27.90
CA PRO A 286 -3.18 14.98 27.55
C PRO A 286 -1.95 14.05 27.62
N ILE A 287 -2.17 12.74 27.55
CA ILE A 287 -1.09 11.74 27.56
C ILE A 287 -0.21 11.94 26.32
N LYS A 288 1.11 11.94 26.50
CA LYS A 288 2.11 12.11 25.44
C LYS A 288 3.32 11.22 25.69
N ILE A 289 4.00 10.90 24.61
CA ILE A 289 5.27 10.20 24.62
C ILE A 289 6.39 11.15 25.08
N VAL A 290 7.24 10.64 25.98
CA VAL A 290 8.51 11.23 26.39
C VAL A 290 9.61 10.28 25.95
N ASP A 291 10.35 10.68 24.92
CA ASP A 291 11.36 9.88 24.23
C ASP A 291 12.76 10.48 24.33
N GLU A 292 12.92 11.53 25.11
CA GLU A 292 14.18 12.22 25.32
C GLU A 292 14.24 12.86 26.71
N ARG A 293 15.46 13.17 27.17
CA ARG A 293 15.73 14.01 28.36
C ARG A 293 15.14 13.48 29.67
N VAL A 294 15.14 12.15 29.85
CA VAL A 294 14.86 11.45 31.11
C VAL A 294 16.19 10.95 31.66
N PHE A 295 16.61 11.44 32.83
CA PHE A 295 17.94 11.18 33.37
C PHE A 295 17.92 10.33 34.64
N ASN A 296 18.90 9.43 34.77
CA ASN A 296 19.20 8.71 36.01
C ASN A 296 20.14 9.51 36.94
N ARG A 297 20.50 8.97 38.12
CA ARG A 297 21.46 9.61 39.05
C ARG A 297 22.83 9.92 38.43
N GLN A 298 23.25 9.11 37.47
CA GLN A 298 24.51 9.27 36.74
C GLN A 298 24.40 10.31 35.61
N ARG A 299 23.26 11.04 35.50
CA ARG A 299 22.97 12.04 34.47
C ARG A 299 22.98 11.48 33.04
N GLN A 300 22.72 10.19 32.89
CA GLN A 300 22.61 9.52 31.59
C GLN A 300 21.16 9.55 31.13
N ASN A 301 20.92 9.86 29.85
CA ASN A 301 19.57 9.78 29.27
C ASN A 301 19.17 8.31 29.12
N VAL A 302 18.06 7.93 29.75
CA VAL A 302 17.49 6.57 29.71
C VAL A 302 16.23 6.49 28.85
N ALA A 303 15.79 7.61 28.27
CA ALA A 303 14.71 7.59 27.29
C ALA A 303 15.21 7.01 25.96
N LEU A 304 14.42 6.10 25.39
CA LEU A 304 14.56 5.60 24.04
C LEU A 304 13.87 6.58 23.08
N SER A 305 14.54 6.99 22.02
CA SER A 305 13.89 7.90 21.05
C SER A 305 12.75 7.20 20.30
N LYS A 306 11.75 7.96 19.82
CA LYS A 306 10.68 7.43 18.97
C LYS A 306 11.23 6.67 17.76
N ASP A 307 12.30 7.18 17.17
CA ASP A 307 12.95 6.57 16.00
C ASP A 307 13.58 5.22 16.35
N GLU A 308 14.32 5.12 17.46
CA GLU A 308 14.89 3.85 17.93
C GLU A 308 13.80 2.85 18.32
N PHE A 309 12.73 3.30 18.96
CA PHE A 309 11.57 2.46 19.28
C PHE A 309 10.93 1.89 18.01
N ALA A 310 10.70 2.73 17.00
CA ALA A 310 10.15 2.30 15.72
C ALA A 310 11.07 1.33 14.95
N GLU A 311 12.40 1.55 14.98
CA GLU A 311 13.37 0.63 14.40
C GLU A 311 13.40 -0.72 15.11
N ASN A 312 13.37 -0.75 16.44
CA ASN A 312 13.36 -2.01 17.20
C ASN A 312 12.12 -2.86 16.85
N ILE A 313 10.96 -2.24 16.71
CA ILE A 313 9.71 -2.91 16.31
C ILE A 313 9.79 -3.40 14.86
N LEU A 314 10.22 -2.55 13.93
CA LEU A 314 10.31 -2.91 12.51
C LEU A 314 11.35 -4.01 12.25
N GLY A 315 12.46 -3.96 12.99
CA GLY A 315 13.55 -4.93 12.95
C GLY A 315 13.28 -6.21 13.76
N GLN A 316 12.23 -6.25 14.58
CA GLN A 316 11.87 -7.37 15.45
C GLN A 316 13.04 -7.80 16.36
N THR A 317 13.67 -6.84 17.03
CA THR A 317 14.70 -7.17 18.03
C THR A 317 14.10 -8.00 19.15
N ASP A 318 14.91 -8.81 19.84
CA ASP A 318 14.47 -9.83 20.79
C ASP A 318 13.48 -9.29 21.85
N GLU A 319 13.68 -8.06 22.32
CA GLU A 319 12.84 -7.40 23.32
C GLU A 319 11.46 -6.94 22.78
N PHE A 320 11.33 -6.85 21.45
CA PHE A 320 10.17 -6.30 20.74
C PHE A 320 9.50 -7.32 19.79
N ARG A 321 9.91 -8.61 19.81
CA ARG A 321 9.40 -9.65 18.88
C ARG A 321 7.91 -9.98 19.08
N ASP A 322 7.44 -9.97 20.31
CA ASP A 322 6.09 -10.41 20.73
C ASP A 322 5.14 -9.23 21.01
N ILE A 323 5.36 -8.09 20.33
CA ILE A 323 4.50 -6.93 20.48
C ILE A 323 3.09 -7.17 19.95
N ASP A 324 2.11 -6.62 20.66
CA ASP A 324 0.71 -6.64 20.27
C ASP A 324 0.38 -5.56 19.23
N PHE A 325 0.02 -5.98 18.01
CA PHE A 325 -0.40 -5.10 16.92
C PHE A 325 -1.92 -4.87 16.83
N SER A 326 -2.73 -5.38 17.77
CA SER A 326 -4.20 -5.32 17.72
C SER A 326 -4.78 -3.90 17.64
N GLY A 327 -4.07 -2.89 18.15
CA GLY A 327 -4.47 -1.50 18.00
C GLY A 327 -4.47 -0.99 16.55
N PHE A 328 -3.72 -1.64 15.64
CA PHE A 328 -3.63 -1.26 14.22
C PHE A 328 -4.75 -1.83 13.35
N ILE A 329 -5.53 -2.80 13.86
CA ILE A 329 -6.62 -3.43 13.07
C ILE A 329 -7.60 -2.40 12.51
N PRO A 330 -8.17 -1.46 13.30
CA PRO A 330 -9.13 -0.49 12.77
C PRO A 330 -8.56 0.37 11.64
N LEU A 331 -7.26 0.71 11.72
CA LEU A 331 -6.60 1.50 10.68
C LEU A 331 -6.41 0.71 9.39
N LEU A 332 -5.94 -0.54 9.50
CA LEU A 332 -5.76 -1.41 8.33
C LEU A 332 -7.11 -1.77 7.67
N GLU A 333 -8.18 -1.91 8.47
CA GLU A 333 -9.54 -2.09 7.97
C GLU A 333 -10.02 -0.87 7.17
N ILE A 334 -9.85 0.35 7.69
CA ILE A 334 -10.20 1.59 6.98
C ILE A 334 -9.41 1.70 5.67
N ILE A 335 -8.09 1.45 5.70
CA ILE A 335 -7.26 1.47 4.49
C ILE A 335 -7.74 0.42 3.48
N SER A 336 -8.17 -0.77 3.94
CA SER A 336 -8.76 -1.78 3.08
C SER A 336 -10.05 -1.32 2.41
N THR A 337 -10.91 -0.62 3.14
CA THR A 337 -12.15 -0.02 2.61
C THR A 337 -11.83 1.04 1.56
N ILE A 338 -10.89 1.95 1.84
CA ILE A 338 -10.41 2.95 0.88
C ILE A 338 -9.90 2.30 -0.42
N VAL A 339 -9.17 1.19 -0.31
CA VAL A 339 -8.71 0.44 -1.49
C VAL A 339 -9.88 -0.13 -2.29
N ALA A 340 -10.94 -0.59 -1.65
CA ALA A 340 -12.14 -1.07 -2.34
C ALA A 340 -12.84 0.08 -3.08
N ASP A 341 -13.04 1.21 -2.42
CA ASP A 341 -13.67 2.41 -2.98
C ASP A 341 -12.89 2.96 -4.18
N PHE A 342 -11.57 3.09 -4.04
CA PHE A 342 -10.69 3.53 -5.12
C PHE A 342 -10.83 2.65 -6.37
N ASN A 343 -10.92 1.33 -6.20
CA ASN A 343 -11.13 0.43 -7.33
C ASN A 343 -12.52 0.61 -7.97
N GLY A 344 -13.54 0.93 -7.17
CA GLY A 344 -14.87 1.31 -7.66
C GLY A 344 -14.84 2.58 -8.51
N GLU A 345 -14.21 3.65 -8.01
CA GLU A 345 -14.05 4.93 -8.73
C GLU A 345 -13.34 4.75 -10.08
N VAL A 346 -12.29 3.91 -10.12
CA VAL A 346 -11.55 3.60 -11.36
C VAL A 346 -12.42 2.87 -12.39
N ASP A 347 -13.35 2.04 -11.93
CA ASP A 347 -14.23 1.26 -12.80
C ASP A 347 -15.40 2.08 -13.38
N GLU A 348 -15.89 3.11 -12.68
CA GLU A 348 -16.94 4.01 -13.19
C GLU A 348 -16.43 5.03 -14.21
N SER A 349 -15.13 5.32 -14.17
CA SER A 349 -14.48 6.36 -14.97
C SER A 349 -13.70 5.82 -16.18
N ALA A 350 -13.87 4.54 -16.51
CA ALA A 350 -13.22 3.82 -17.62
C ALA A 350 -14.27 3.25 -18.59
#